data_AF-A0A1E4JUL1-F1
#
_entry.id   AF-A0A1E4JUL1-F1
#
_cell.length_a   1.000
_cell.length_b   1.000
_cell.length_c   1.000
_cell.angle_alpha   90.00
_cell.angle_beta   90.00
_cell.angle_gamma   90.00
#
_symmetry.space_group_name_H-M   'P 1'
#
loop_
_entity.id
_entity.type
_entity.pdbx_description
1 polymer ?
#
loop_
_entity_poly.entity_id
_entity_poly.type
_entity_poly.pdbx_seq_one_letter_code
_entity_poly.pdbx_strand_id
1 'polypeptide(L)'
;MSPHRFDDRINALSDQDWAWWPLLALRPRREQPLSEARLFLIALLFGGLCAAVSVALVWLLFGSPLPLAIVTVAALTFALFYLTARLTLFRSWNRRALRLQRANAQRED
;
A
#
# COMPACT_ATOMS: atom_id res chain seq x y z
N MET A 1 -17.87 2.81 11.79
CA MET A 1 -16.60 2.67 12.54
C MET A 1 -16.01 4.08 12.67
N SER A 2 -15.58 4.54 13.86
CA SER A 2 -14.97 5.88 13.96
C SER A 2 -13.67 5.91 13.13
N PRO A 3 -13.34 7.04 12.45
CA PRO A 3 -12.15 7.13 11.59
C PRO A 3 -10.86 6.70 12.28
N HIS A 4 -10.74 6.99 13.58
CA HIS A 4 -9.59 6.61 14.40
C HIS A 4 -9.41 5.09 14.53
N ARG A 5 -10.51 4.33 14.74
CA ARG A 5 -10.43 2.86 14.88
C ARG A 5 -10.01 2.18 13.57
N PHE A 6 -10.33 2.76 12.42
CA PHE A 6 -9.89 2.25 11.13
C PHE A 6 -8.39 2.50 10.93
N ASP A 7 -7.94 3.75 11.14
CA ASP A 7 -6.53 4.12 11.01
C ASP A 7 -5.63 3.26 11.92
N ASP A 8 -6.08 2.96 13.14
CA ASP A 8 -5.32 2.15 14.10
C ASP A 8 -5.20 0.68 13.65
N ARG A 9 -6.25 0.11 13.07
CA ARG A 9 -6.21 -1.27 12.51
C ARG A 9 -5.26 -1.37 11.33
N ILE A 10 -5.33 -0.41 10.39
CA ILE A 10 -4.41 -0.38 9.24
C ILE A 10 -2.97 -0.22 9.72
N ASN A 11 -2.72 0.65 10.69
CA ASN A 11 -1.39 0.83 11.25
C ASN A 11 -0.90 -0.42 12.01
N ALA A 12 -1.77 -1.11 12.75
CA ALA A 12 -1.43 -2.35 13.46
C ALA A 12 -1.06 -3.50 12.50
N LEU A 13 -1.76 -3.61 11.37
CA LEU A 13 -1.38 -4.54 10.29
C LEU A 13 -0.04 -4.14 9.68
N SER A 14 0.11 -2.85 9.36
CA SER A 14 1.32 -2.27 8.76
C SER A 14 2.50 -2.23 9.73
N ASP A 15 2.33 -2.63 10.99
CA ASP A 15 3.43 -2.73 11.93
C ASP A 15 4.10 -4.10 11.96
N GLN A 16 3.48 -5.09 11.32
CA GLN A 16 3.95 -6.47 11.29
C GLN A 16 4.95 -6.64 10.13
N ASP A 17 6.14 -7.16 10.41
CA ASP A 17 7.22 -7.24 9.40
C ASP A 17 6.83 -8.11 8.19
N TRP A 18 6.04 -9.16 8.42
CA TRP A 18 5.54 -10.03 7.34
C TRP A 18 4.64 -9.28 6.36
N ALA A 19 3.92 -8.24 6.80
CA ALA A 19 3.04 -7.44 5.94
C ALA A 19 3.84 -6.61 4.93
N TRP A 20 5.14 -6.44 5.16
CA TRP A 20 6.05 -5.75 4.26
C TRP A 20 6.92 -6.69 3.45
N TRP A 21 6.95 -7.99 3.74
CA TRP A 21 7.77 -8.93 2.97
C TRP A 21 7.23 -9.07 1.54
N PRO A 22 8.06 -8.97 0.48
CA PRO A 22 9.53 -8.91 0.46
C PRO A 22 10.13 -7.49 0.48
N LEU A 23 9.30 -6.44 0.51
CA LEU A 23 9.66 -5.03 0.46
C LEU A 23 9.97 -4.39 1.83
N LEU A 24 10.52 -5.16 2.78
CA LEU A 24 10.77 -4.68 4.15
C LEU A 24 11.64 -3.42 4.18
N ALA A 25 12.59 -3.29 3.24
CA ALA A 25 13.45 -2.11 3.09
C ALA A 25 12.69 -0.82 2.74
N LEU A 26 11.47 -0.92 2.18
CA LEU A 26 10.63 0.23 1.86
C LEU A 26 9.77 0.68 3.04
N ARG A 27 9.73 -0.08 4.14
CA ARG A 27 8.97 0.30 5.34
C ARG A 27 9.58 1.56 5.98
N PRO A 28 8.83 2.67 6.13
CA PRO A 28 9.29 3.81 6.91
C PRO A 28 9.41 3.47 8.39
N ARG A 29 10.18 4.25 9.14
CA ARG A 29 10.03 4.26 10.61
C ARG A 29 8.66 4.83 10.98
N ARG A 30 8.14 4.49 12.16
CA ARG A 30 6.75 4.83 12.56
C ARG A 30 6.50 6.34 12.61
N GLU A 31 7.53 7.08 13.00
CA GLU A 31 7.61 8.54 13.11
C GLU A 31 7.96 9.23 11.79
N GLN A 32 8.33 8.48 10.75
CA GLN A 32 8.66 9.02 9.44
C GLN A 32 7.43 9.00 8.51
N PRO A 33 7.10 10.12 7.83
CA PRO A 33 6.04 10.13 6.84
C PRO A 33 6.40 9.24 5.64
N LEU A 34 5.40 8.55 5.12
CA LEU A 34 5.47 7.83 3.85
C LEU A 34 5.40 8.86 2.71
N SER A 35 6.45 8.93 1.89
CA SER A 35 6.49 9.81 0.73
C SER A 35 5.70 9.25 -0.45
N GLU A 36 5.26 10.13 -1.35
CA GLU A 36 4.55 9.76 -2.58
C GLU A 36 5.38 8.83 -3.48
N ALA A 37 6.69 9.12 -3.61
CA ALA A 37 7.61 8.29 -4.38
C ALA A 37 7.72 6.87 -3.81
N ARG A 38 7.77 6.75 -2.48
CA ARG A 38 7.84 5.45 -1.79
C ARG A 38 6.52 4.69 -1.92
N LEU A 39 5.38 5.37 -1.79
CA LEU A 39 4.05 4.78 -2.06
C LEU A 39 3.96 4.26 -3.49
N PHE A 40 4.39 5.05 -4.47
CA PHE A 40 4.38 4.64 -5.88
C PHE A 40 5.27 3.40 -6.10
N LEU A 41 6.46 3.36 -5.50
CA LEU A 41 7.35 2.19 -5.60
C LEU A 41 6.74 0.94 -4.96
N ILE A 42 6.11 1.08 -3.79
CA ILE A 42 5.38 -0.02 -3.12
C ILE A 42 4.26 -0.53 -4.04
N ALA A 43 3.48 0.37 -4.64
CA ALA A 43 2.41 0.01 -5.55
C ALA A 43 2.93 -0.62 -6.84
N LEU A 44 4.04 -0.13 -7.38
CA LEU A 44 4.67 -0.71 -8.57
C LEU A 44 5.08 -2.16 -8.33
N LEU A 45 5.69 -2.44 -7.17
CA LEU A 45 6.18 -3.77 -6.84
C LEU A 45 5.05 -4.71 -6.41
N PHE A 46 4.26 -4.37 -5.39
CA PHE A 46 3.14 -5.21 -4.94
C PHE A 46 1.95 -5.19 -5.90
N GLY A 47 1.52 -4.00 -6.32
CA GLY A 47 0.41 -3.86 -7.26
C GLY A 47 0.75 -4.43 -8.63
N GLY A 48 2.01 -4.32 -9.07
CA GLY A 48 2.50 -5.00 -10.28
C GLY A 48 2.46 -6.52 -10.15
N LEU A 49 2.87 -7.07 -9.01
CA LEU A 49 2.74 -8.51 -8.73
C LEU A 49 1.26 -8.94 -8.73
N CYS A 50 0.38 -8.18 -8.08
CA CYS A 50 -1.07 -8.43 -8.11
C CYS A 50 -1.62 -8.39 -9.54
N ALA A 51 -1.20 -7.41 -10.36
CA ALA A 51 -1.60 -7.30 -11.75
C ALA A 51 -1.14 -8.52 -12.58
N ALA A 52 0.10 -8.98 -12.40
CA ALA A 52 0.61 -10.17 -13.07
C ALA A 52 -0.17 -11.43 -12.67
N VAL A 53 -0.45 -11.60 -11.37
CA VAL A 53 -1.28 -12.72 -10.87
C VAL A 53 -2.69 -12.65 -11.45
N SER A 54 -3.33 -11.48 -11.45
CA SER A 54 -4.66 -11.30 -12.06
C SER A 54 -4.68 -11.67 -13.54
N VAL A 55 -3.67 -11.26 -14.32
CA VAL A 55 -3.55 -11.63 -15.74
C VAL A 55 -3.37 -13.15 -15.90
N ALA A 56 -2.51 -13.77 -15.09
CA ALA A 56 -2.30 -15.22 -15.12
C ALA A 56 -3.59 -15.99 -14.79
N LEU A 57 -4.38 -15.51 -13.82
CA LEU A 57 -5.68 -16.09 -13.47
C LEU A 57 -6.69 -15.94 -14.61
N VAL A 58 -6.75 -14.77 -15.27
CA VAL A 58 -7.61 -14.58 -16.44
C VAL A 58 -7.21 -15.54 -17.56
N TRP A 59 -5.92 -15.70 -17.82
CA TRP A 59 -5.44 -16.66 -18.82
C TRP A 59 -5.83 -18.10 -18.45
N LEU A 60 -5.63 -18.50 -17.19
CA LEU A 60 -5.99 -19.85 -16.73
C LEU A 60 -7.49 -20.13 -16.86
N LEU A 61 -8.35 -19.15 -16.58
CA LEU A 61 -9.80 -19.32 -16.54
C LEU A 61 -10.48 -19.19 -17.92
N PHE A 62 -9.95 -18.34 -18.80
CA PHE A 62 -10.61 -17.98 -20.05
C PHE A 62 -9.79 -18.34 -21.30
N GLY A 63 -8.64 -19.00 -21.14
CA GLY A 63 -7.71 -19.25 -22.24
C GLY A 63 -6.96 -17.98 -22.64
N SER A 64 -6.36 -17.96 -23.83
CA SER A 64 -5.49 -16.86 -24.27
C SER A 64 -6.26 -15.54 -24.42
N PRO A 65 -6.08 -14.56 -23.52
CA PRO A 65 -6.81 -13.30 -23.61
C PRO A 65 -6.22 -12.41 -24.72
N LEU A 66 -7.08 -11.62 -25.37
CA LEU A 66 -6.63 -10.61 -26.32
C LEU A 66 -5.66 -9.61 -25.65
N PRO A 67 -4.66 -9.08 -26.37
CA PRO A 67 -3.69 -8.14 -25.80
C PRO A 67 -4.32 -6.95 -25.07
N LEU A 68 -5.42 -6.41 -25.61
CA LEU A 68 -6.16 -5.32 -24.97
C LEU A 68 -6.72 -5.73 -23.61
N ALA A 69 -7.28 -6.94 -23.48
CA ALA A 69 -7.80 -7.44 -22.21
C ALA A 69 -6.70 -7.61 -21.16
N ILE A 70 -5.50 -8.06 -21.56
CA ILE A 70 -4.33 -8.16 -20.68
C ILE A 70 -3.98 -6.79 -20.10
N VAL A 71 -3.81 -5.80 -20.98
CA VAL A 71 -3.44 -4.43 -20.58
C VAL A 71 -4.51 -3.82 -19.69
N THR A 72 -5.79 -3.99 -20.03
CA THR A 72 -6.91 -3.49 -19.23
C THR A 72 -6.93 -4.12 -17.83
N VAL A 73 -6.84 -5.45 -17.72
CA VAL A 73 -6.84 -6.15 -16.42
C VAL A 73 -5.64 -5.73 -15.57
N ALA A 74 -4.46 -5.67 -16.16
CA ALA A 74 -3.25 -5.24 -15.46
C ALA A 74 -3.37 -3.79 -14.96
N ALA A 75 -3.79 -2.87 -15.83
CA ALA A 75 -3.94 -1.45 -15.50
C ALA A 75 -5.01 -1.22 -14.43
N LEU A 76 -6.16 -1.88 -14.52
CA LEU A 76 -7.22 -1.76 -13.52
C LEU A 76 -6.80 -2.34 -12.16
N THR A 77 -6.13 -3.50 -12.15
CA THR A 77 -5.64 -4.12 -10.91
C THR A 77 -4.62 -3.20 -10.23
N PHE A 78 -3.65 -2.69 -11.00
CA PHE A 78 -2.65 -1.77 -10.48
C PHE A 78 -3.27 -0.46 -9.97
N ALA A 79 -4.17 0.16 -10.74
CA ALA A 79 -4.82 1.41 -10.37
C ALA A 79 -5.66 1.24 -9.09
N LEU A 80 -6.40 0.13 -8.97
CA LEU A 80 -7.16 -0.19 -7.77
C LEU A 80 -6.24 -0.37 -6.56
N PHE A 81 -5.15 -1.14 -6.72
CA PHE A 81 -4.17 -1.32 -5.66
C PHE A 81 -3.59 0.02 -5.19
N TYR A 82 -3.10 0.84 -6.12
CA TYR A 82 -2.52 2.15 -5.82
C TYR A 82 -3.52 3.05 -5.09
N LEU A 83 -4.76 3.12 -5.57
CA LEU A 83 -5.81 3.92 -4.96
C LEU A 83 -6.15 3.43 -3.55
N THR A 84 -6.30 2.12 -3.36
CA THR A 84 -6.54 1.54 -2.02
C THR A 84 -5.38 1.83 -1.08
N ALA A 85 -4.13 1.63 -1.51
CA ALA A 85 -2.95 1.93 -0.71
C ALA A 85 -2.84 3.42 -0.35
N ARG A 86 -3.19 4.31 -1.27
CA ARG A 86 -3.22 5.76 -1.04
C ARG A 86 -4.29 6.16 -0.01
N LEU A 87 -5.48 5.59 -0.11
CA LEU A 87 -6.60 5.92 0.78
C LEU A 87 -6.48 5.29 2.17
N THR A 88 -5.79 4.16 2.27
CA THR A 88 -5.63 3.40 3.52
C THR A 88 -4.25 3.63 4.13
N LEU A 89 -3.25 2.86 3.69
CA LEU A 89 -1.88 2.85 4.20
C LEU A 89 -1.28 4.26 4.26
N PHE A 90 -1.24 4.99 3.14
CA PHE A 90 -0.57 6.29 3.09
C PHE A 90 -1.22 7.30 4.03
N ARG A 91 -2.55 7.37 4.01
CA ARG A 91 -3.31 8.29 4.85
C ARG A 91 -3.18 7.94 6.34
N SER A 92 -3.38 6.68 6.72
CA SER A 92 -3.32 6.25 8.12
C SER A 92 -1.91 6.37 8.69
N TRP A 93 -0.89 6.05 7.88
CA TRP A 93 0.52 6.14 8.25
C TRP A 93 0.94 7.58 8.48
N ASN A 94 0.66 8.49 7.54
CA ASN A 94 1.09 9.89 7.65
C ASN A 94 0.40 10.62 8.80
N ARG A 95 -0.86 10.30 9.06
CA ARG A 95 -1.56 10.79 10.26
C ARG A 95 -0.89 10.33 11.54
N ARG A 96 -0.45 9.07 11.60
CA ARG A 96 0.27 8.54 12.77
C ARG A 96 1.63 9.19 12.93
N ALA A 97 2.40 9.30 11.85
CA ALA A 97 3.71 9.94 11.86
C ALA A 97 3.62 11.38 12.41
N LEU A 98 2.65 12.16 11.95
CA LEU A 98 2.42 13.52 12.46
C LEU A 98 2.06 13.54 13.96
N ARG A 99 1.25 12.59 14.45
CA ARG A 99 0.94 12.50 15.88
C ARG A 99 2.19 12.18 16.72
N LEU A 100 3.01 11.25 16.25
CA LEU A 100 4.24 10.85 16.94
C LEU A 100 5.29 11.96 16.95
N GLN A 101 5.46 12.68 15.84
CA GLN A 101 6.37 13.83 15.76
C GLN A 101 5.99 14.92 16.76
N ARG A 102 4.69 15.26 16.86
CA ARG A 102 4.19 16.24 17.83
C ARG A 102 4.42 15.79 19.28
N ALA A 103 4.14 14.52 19.57
CA ALA A 103 4.34 13.97 20.92
C ALA A 103 5.82 13.90 21.31
N ASN A 104 6.73 13.68 20.35
CA ASN A 104 8.17 13.69 20.62
C ASN A 104 8.69 15.10 20.86
N ALA A 105 8.27 16.09 20.06
CA ALA A 105 8.64 17.49 20.27
C ALA A 105 8.24 17.98 21.68
N GLN A 106 7.02 17.66 22.13
CA GLN A 106 6.54 18.01 23.49
C GLN A 106 7.29 17.33 24.64
N ARG A 107 8.09 16.29 24.38
CA ARG A 107 8.91 15.61 25.40
C ARG A 107 10.32 16.16 25.49
N GLU A 108 10.75 16.92 24.49
CA GLU A 108 12.07 17.55 24.42
C GLU A 108 12.06 18.98 25.01
N ASP A 109 10.87 19.58 25.15
CA ASP A 109 10.58 20.83 25.87
C ASP A 109 10.44 20.59 27.40
#